data_AF-A4WL57-F1
#
_entry.id   AF-A4WL57-F1
#
_cell.length_a   1.000
_cell.length_b   1.000
_cell.length_c   1.000
_cell.angle_alpha   90.00
_cell.angle_beta   90.00
_cell.angle_gamma   90.00
#
_symmetry.space_group_name_H-M   'P 1'
#
loop_
_entity.id
_entity.type
_entity.pdbx_description
1 polymer ?
#
loop_
_entity_poly.entity_id
_entity_poly.type
_entity_poly.pdbx_seq_one_letter_code
_entity_poly.pdbx_strand_id
1 'polypeptide(L)'
;MAQRLLEITGEKGRLEVYEDPELGYVYAIIPYHKRISPVALREVREITLDPWRYVEGVGLVLDITAWRQESGLTIEDLKAKIESKYREVLDSVLQYLETAPAEKSAKKKKKKRAKKARRAKKKKGR
;
A
#
# COMPACT_ATOMS: atom_id res chain seq x y z
N MET A 1 -12.65 0.98 -21.78
CA MET A 1 -11.37 0.28 -21.45
C MET A 1 -10.43 1.27 -20.79
N ALA A 2 -9.86 0.95 -19.62
CA ALA A 2 -8.93 1.85 -18.94
C ALA A 2 -7.62 2.02 -19.73
N GLN A 3 -7.23 3.27 -19.96
CA GLN A 3 -5.99 3.64 -20.64
C GLN A 3 -4.93 4.00 -19.59
N ARG A 4 -3.74 3.42 -19.73
CA ARG A 4 -2.60 3.77 -18.87
C ARG A 4 -2.08 5.17 -19.26
N LEU A 5 -2.12 6.10 -18.33
CA LEU A 5 -1.64 7.47 -18.52
C LEU A 5 -0.16 7.63 -18.19
N LEU A 6 0.28 7.00 -17.10
CA LEU A 6 1.62 7.17 -16.56
C LEU A 6 2.10 5.89 -15.89
N GLU A 7 3.40 5.62 -15.99
CA GLU A 7 4.09 4.65 -15.16
C GLU A 7 5.26 5.37 -14.49
N ILE A 8 5.25 5.40 -13.17
CA ILE A 8 6.35 5.91 -12.35
C ILE A 8 7.09 4.69 -11.81
N THR A 9 8.37 4.58 -12.16
CA THR A 9 9.25 3.53 -11.65
C THR A 9 10.13 4.15 -10.57
N GLY A 10 9.96 3.71 -9.33
CA GLY A 10 10.90 3.94 -8.23
C GLY A 10 11.97 2.85 -8.17
N GLU A 11 12.89 2.95 -7.22
CA GLU A 11 13.95 1.95 -7.06
C GLU A 11 13.41 0.59 -6.59
N LYS A 12 12.35 0.59 -5.77
CA LYS A 12 11.79 -0.62 -5.15
C LYS A 12 10.44 -1.06 -5.70
N GLY A 13 9.83 -0.28 -6.59
CA GLY A 13 8.62 -0.69 -7.29
C GLY A 13 8.06 0.40 -8.18
N ARG A 14 6.78 0.27 -8.55
CA ARG A 14 6.16 1.14 -9.55
C ARG A 14 4.76 1.60 -9.14
N LEU A 15 4.35 2.74 -9.68
CA LEU A 15 3.00 3.27 -9.59
C LEU A 15 2.48 3.49 -11.01
N GLU A 16 1.31 2.93 -11.27
CA GLU A 16 0.66 2.97 -12.57
C GLU A 16 -0.59 3.84 -12.46
N VAL A 17 -0.70 4.87 -13.29
CA VAL A 17 -1.88 5.74 -13.35
C VAL A 17 -2.71 5.34 -14.54
N TYR A 18 -4.00 5.14 -14.31
CA TYR A 18 -4.97 4.79 -15.33
C TYR A 18 -6.09 5.83 -15.36
N GLU A 19 -6.60 6.05 -16.55
CA GLU A 19 -7.82 6.78 -16.81
C GLU A 19 -8.83 5.87 -17.45
N ASP A 20 -10.07 5.92 -16.95
CA ASP A 20 -11.22 5.37 -17.64
C ASP A 20 -11.91 6.48 -18.43
N PRO A 21 -11.72 6.56 -19.77
CA PRO A 21 -12.32 7.60 -20.59
C PRO A 21 -13.84 7.48 -20.69
N GLU A 22 -14.42 6.31 -20.40
CA GLU A 22 -15.89 6.12 -20.45
C GLU A 22 -16.58 6.74 -19.25
N LEU A 23 -15.90 6.77 -18.09
CA LEU A 23 -16.45 7.25 -16.83
C LEU A 23 -15.77 8.54 -16.34
N GLY A 24 -14.69 8.97 -17.00
CA GLY A 24 -13.86 10.11 -16.59
C GLY A 24 -13.07 9.86 -15.30
N TYR A 25 -13.06 8.63 -14.77
CA TYR A 25 -12.35 8.28 -13.54
C TYR A 25 -10.85 8.20 -13.77
N VAL A 26 -10.07 8.71 -12.82
CA VAL A 26 -8.61 8.55 -12.83
C VAL A 26 -8.16 7.96 -11.51
N TYR A 27 -7.37 6.91 -11.59
CA TYR A 27 -6.90 6.18 -10.43
C TYR A 27 -5.43 5.79 -10.56
N ALA A 28 -4.73 5.81 -9.44
CA ALA A 28 -3.35 5.34 -9.32
C ALA A 28 -3.32 3.97 -8.65
N ILE A 29 -2.44 3.09 -9.13
CA ILE A 29 -2.25 1.73 -8.63
C ILE A 29 -0.79 1.55 -8.24
N ILE A 30 -0.55 1.09 -7.03
CA ILE A 30 0.74 0.51 -6.62
C ILE A 30 0.56 -1.00 -6.63
N PRO A 31 1.15 -1.73 -7.61
CA PRO A 31 1.01 -3.17 -7.71
C PRO A 31 1.62 -3.85 -6.49
N TYR A 32 0.81 -4.59 -5.75
CA TYR A 32 1.27 -5.31 -4.56
C TYR A 32 0.50 -6.61 -4.39
N HIS A 33 1.14 -7.73 -4.76
CA HIS A 33 0.49 -9.03 -4.85
C HIS A 33 0.48 -9.80 -3.52
N LYS A 34 1.20 -9.30 -2.50
CA LYS A 34 1.19 -9.90 -1.16
C LYS A 34 -0.03 -9.38 -0.38
N ARG A 35 -0.43 -10.12 0.66
CA ARG A 35 -1.52 -9.68 1.54
C ARG A 35 -1.09 -8.49 2.40
N ILE A 36 -1.80 -7.38 2.26
CA ILE A 36 -1.64 -6.20 3.13
C ILE A 36 -2.51 -6.38 4.37
N SER A 37 -1.94 -6.06 5.53
CA SER A 37 -2.73 -6.05 6.76
C SER A 37 -3.44 -4.72 6.96
N PRO A 38 -4.61 -4.66 7.62
CA PRO A 38 -5.33 -3.40 7.83
C PRO A 38 -4.51 -2.31 8.53
N VAL A 39 -3.60 -2.70 9.43
CA VAL A 39 -2.66 -1.79 10.11
C VAL A 39 -1.70 -1.18 9.08
N ALA A 40 -1.13 -2.00 8.21
CA ALA A 40 -0.21 -1.51 7.19
C ALA A 40 -0.91 -0.59 6.17
N LEU A 41 -2.17 -0.91 5.81
CA LEU A 41 -2.97 -0.03 4.97
C LEU A 41 -3.23 1.33 5.63
N ARG A 42 -3.51 1.35 6.93
CA ARG A 42 -3.69 2.60 7.69
C ARG A 42 -2.41 3.43 7.71
N GLU A 43 -1.27 2.81 7.93
CA GLU A 43 0.02 3.49 7.95
C GLU A 43 0.37 4.07 6.58
N VAL A 44 0.10 3.34 5.50
CA VAL A 44 0.25 3.89 4.14
C VAL A 44 -0.62 5.14 3.94
N ARG A 45 -1.86 5.13 4.45
CA ARG A 45 -2.74 6.32 4.40
C ARG A 45 -2.19 7.48 5.24
N GLU A 46 -1.57 7.19 6.38
CA GLU A 46 -0.97 8.21 7.24
C GLU A 46 0.32 8.80 6.64
N ILE A 47 1.13 7.98 5.96
CA ILE A 47 2.35 8.41 5.26
C ILE A 47 2.01 9.25 4.02
N THR A 48 1.07 8.79 3.21
CA THR A 48 0.71 9.45 1.94
C THR A 48 -0.30 10.58 2.13
N LEU A 49 -1.01 10.59 3.26
CA LEU A 49 -2.17 11.45 3.53
C LEU A 49 -3.29 11.26 2.49
N ASP A 50 -3.35 10.10 1.85
CA ASP A 50 -4.31 9.78 0.79
C ASP A 50 -5.17 8.56 1.13
N PRO A 51 -6.43 8.51 0.65
CA PRO A 51 -7.38 7.45 0.96
C PRO A 51 -7.16 6.14 0.17
N TRP A 52 -5.95 5.56 0.23
CA TRP A 52 -5.62 4.30 -0.45
C TRP A 52 -6.57 3.15 -0.06
N ARG A 53 -6.97 2.36 -1.06
CA ARG A 53 -7.78 1.15 -0.90
C ARG A 53 -6.97 -0.05 -1.34
N TYR A 54 -7.02 -1.14 -0.58
CA TYR A 54 -6.38 -2.39 -0.99
C TYR A 54 -7.37 -3.27 -1.76
N VAL A 55 -6.95 -3.76 -2.92
CA VAL A 55 -7.69 -4.72 -3.75
C VAL A 55 -6.82 -5.96 -3.92
N GLU A 56 -7.32 -7.11 -3.45
CA GLU A 56 -6.60 -8.39 -3.55
C GLU A 56 -6.36 -8.74 -5.03
N GLY A 57 -5.13 -9.10 -5.39
CA GLY A 57 -4.71 -9.39 -6.77
C GLY A 57 -4.28 -8.17 -7.60
N VAL A 58 -4.59 -6.95 -7.15
CA VAL A 58 -4.18 -5.70 -7.83
C VAL A 58 -3.12 -4.97 -7.00
N GLY A 59 -3.45 -4.62 -5.75
CA GLY A 59 -2.56 -3.85 -4.87
C GLY A 59 -3.28 -2.69 -4.22
N LEU A 60 -2.56 -1.58 -4.03
CA LEU A 60 -3.14 -0.35 -3.49
C LEU A 60 -3.67 0.51 -4.63
N VAL A 61 -4.92 0.94 -4.51
CA VAL A 61 -5.62 1.77 -5.48
C VAL A 61 -5.98 3.09 -4.81
N LEU A 62 -5.68 4.20 -5.47
CA LEU A 62 -6.06 5.53 -5.05
C LEU A 62 -6.93 6.15 -6.14
N ASP A 63 -8.08 6.68 -5.71
CA ASP A 63 -8.91 7.51 -6.56
C ASP A 63 -8.36 8.95 -6.56
N ILE A 64 -7.97 9.43 -7.73
CA ILE A 64 -7.47 10.79 -7.96
C ILE A 64 -8.38 11.58 -8.90
N THR A 65 -9.60 11.09 -9.12
CA THR A 65 -10.59 11.73 -9.99
C THR A 65 -10.89 13.16 -9.54
N ALA A 66 -10.96 13.39 -8.22
CA ALA A 66 -11.13 14.71 -7.65
C ALA A 66 -10.02 15.68 -8.06
N TRP A 67 -8.76 15.21 -8.17
CA TRP A 67 -7.64 16.07 -8.58
C TRP A 67 -7.76 16.51 -10.04
N ARG A 68 -8.34 15.66 -10.88
CA ARG A 68 -8.66 16.01 -12.27
C ARG A 68 -9.82 16.98 -12.35
N GLN A 69 -10.89 16.73 -11.59
CA GLN A 69 -12.14 17.51 -11.68
C GLN A 69 -12.04 18.89 -11.03
N GLU A 70 -11.36 19.03 -9.89
CA GLU A 70 -11.33 20.30 -9.16
C GLU A 70 -10.43 21.36 -9.79
N SER A 71 -9.43 20.96 -10.58
CA SER A 71 -8.35 21.87 -10.97
C SER A 71 -8.28 22.17 -12.48
N GLY A 72 -9.13 21.56 -13.31
CA GLY A 72 -9.01 21.69 -14.77
C GLY A 72 -7.62 21.30 -15.30
N LEU A 73 -6.87 20.52 -14.51
CA LEU A 73 -5.48 20.19 -14.78
C LEU A 73 -5.41 19.33 -16.03
N THR A 74 -4.43 19.64 -16.88
CA THR A 74 -4.13 18.78 -18.01
C THR A 74 -3.60 17.44 -17.51
N ILE A 75 -3.62 16.43 -18.38
CA ILE A 75 -3.03 15.12 -18.09
C ILE A 75 -1.55 15.29 -17.69
N GLU A 76 -0.84 16.25 -18.27
CA GLU A 76 0.57 16.52 -17.98
C GLU A 76 0.78 17.09 -16.58
N ASP A 77 -0.07 18.03 -16.14
CA ASP A 77 0.03 18.58 -14.79
C ASP A 77 -0.30 17.52 -13.73
N LEU A 78 -1.29 16.66 -14.02
CA LEU A 78 -1.64 15.54 -13.16
C LEU A 78 -0.44 14.57 -13.04
N LYS A 79 0.26 14.30 -14.14
CA LYS A 79 1.50 13.50 -14.14
C LYS A 79 2.58 14.13 -13.27
N ALA A 80 2.86 15.42 -13.46
CA ALA A 80 3.87 16.14 -12.68
C ALA A 80 3.55 16.15 -11.18
N LYS A 81 2.28 16.33 -10.81
CA LYS A 81 1.82 16.32 -9.41
C LYS A 81 1.97 14.94 -8.77
N ILE A 82 1.57 13.88 -9.48
CA ILE A 82 1.72 12.50 -9.01
C ILE A 82 3.21 12.14 -8.91
N GLU A 83 4.01 12.49 -9.92
CA GLU A 83 5.44 12.20 -9.90
C GLU A 83 6.12 12.91 -8.73
N SER A 84 5.89 14.22 -8.55
CA SER A 84 6.47 14.96 -7.43
C SER A 84 6.02 14.42 -6.07
N LYS A 85 4.73 14.08 -5.90
CA LYS A 85 4.21 13.61 -4.61
C LYS A 85 4.65 12.19 -4.28
N TYR A 86 4.58 11.28 -5.25
CA TYR A 86 4.77 9.86 -4.98
C TYR A 86 6.19 9.39 -5.21
N ARG A 87 7.00 10.02 -6.07
CA ARG A 87 8.36 9.52 -6.36
C ARG A 87 9.21 9.32 -5.12
N GLU A 88 9.15 10.23 -4.15
CA GLU A 88 9.90 10.12 -2.89
C GLU A 88 9.21 9.20 -1.87
N VAL A 89 7.88 9.13 -1.91
CA VAL A 89 7.06 8.39 -0.94
C VAL A 89 6.93 6.90 -1.32
N LEU A 90 7.06 6.57 -2.61
CA LEU A 90 6.83 5.24 -3.17
C LEU A 90 7.81 4.21 -2.61
N ASP A 91 9.10 4.55 -2.55
CA ASP A 91 10.11 3.66 -1.98
C ASP A 91 9.93 3.48 -0.47
N SER A 92 9.50 4.53 0.25
CA SER A 92 9.18 4.46 1.68
C SER A 92 7.97 3.58 1.96
N VAL A 93 6.90 3.73 1.19
CA VAL A 93 5.69 2.91 1.30
C VAL A 93 5.99 1.45 0.98
N LEU A 94 6.74 1.17 -0.09
CA LEU A 94 7.09 -0.19 -0.45
C LEU A 94 8.03 -0.83 0.57
N GLN A 95 9.05 -0.11 1.04
CA GLN A 95 9.91 -0.59 2.12
C GLN A 95 9.12 -0.92 3.39
N TYR A 96 8.14 -0.08 3.75
CA TYR A 96 7.24 -0.37 4.87
C TYR A 96 6.40 -1.64 4.61
N LEU A 97 5.81 -1.78 3.43
CA LEU A 97 5.03 -2.96 3.04
C LEU A 97 5.87 -4.24 3.00
N GLU A 98 7.17 -4.16 2.69
CA GLU A 98 8.08 -5.30 2.71
C GLU A 98 8.60 -5.66 4.11
N THR A 99 8.76 -4.68 4.99
CA THR A 99 9.21 -4.89 6.37
C THR A 99 8.07 -5.27 7.33
N ALA A 100 6.84 -4.82 7.08
CA ALA A 100 5.64 -5.19 7.84
C ALA A 100 5.41 -6.71 8.01
N PRO A 101 5.62 -7.59 7.01
CA PRO A 101 5.52 -9.03 7.21
C PRO A 101 6.62 -9.63 8.10
N ALA A 102 7.78 -8.97 8.26
CA ALA A 102 8.87 -9.48 9.08
C ALA A 102 8.53 -9.46 10.59
N GLU A 103 7.77 -8.46 11.05
CA GLU A 103 7.42 -8.32 12.48
C GLU A 103 6.42 -9.40 12.97
N LYS A 104 5.47 -9.81 12.12
CA LYS A 104 4.48 -10.85 12.48
C LYS A 104 5.10 -12.24 12.65
N SER A 105 6.18 -12.51 11.92
CA SER A 105 6.94 -13.77 11.99
C SER A 105 7.60 -13.96 13.37
N ALA A 106 8.14 -12.87 13.93
CA ALA A 106 8.80 -12.87 15.24
C ALA A 106 7.81 -13.03 16.41
N LYS A 107 6.65 -12.34 16.37
CA LYS A 107 5.62 -12.41 17.43
C LYS A 107 4.94 -13.78 17.53
N LYS A 108 4.74 -14.50 16.41
CA LYS A 108 4.17 -15.88 16.44
C LYS A 108 5.10 -16.90 17.12
N LYS A 109 6.42 -16.80 16.92
CA LYS A 109 7.41 -17.68 17.58
C LYS A 109 7.46 -17.48 19.10
N LYS A 110 7.40 -16.22 19.60
CA LYS A 110 7.38 -15.93 21.05
C LYS A 110 6.12 -16.46 21.75
N LYS A 111 4.94 -16.33 21.14
CA LYS A 111 3.66 -16.76 21.76
C LYS A 111 3.55 -18.29 21.91
N LYS A 112 4.12 -19.08 20.99
CA LYS A 112 4.19 -20.55 21.11
C LYS A 112 5.12 -21.02 22.25
N ARG A 113 6.27 -20.37 22.46
CA ARG A 113 7.21 -20.70 23.55
C ARG A 113 6.60 -20.43 24.94
N ALA A 114 5.90 -19.31 25.12
CA ALA A 114 5.25 -18.96 26.39
C ALA A 114 4.16 -19.96 26.82
N LYS A 115 3.38 -20.50 25.86
CA LYS A 115 2.31 -21.47 26.16
C LYS A 115 2.86 -22.85 26.56
N LYS A 116 4.04 -23.25 26.06
CA LYS A 116 4.70 -24.52 26.42
C LYS A 116 5.30 -24.47 27.83
N ALA A 117 5.88 -23.32 28.23
CA ALA A 117 6.47 -23.13 29.56
C ALA A 117 5.43 -23.17 30.71
N ARG A 118 4.21 -22.63 30.51
CA ARG A 118 3.14 -22.68 31.52
C ARG A 118 2.63 -24.10 31.81
N ARG A 119 2.64 -25.02 30.84
CA ARG A 119 2.23 -26.42 31.05
C ARG A 119 3.26 -27.23 31.83
N ALA A 120 4.56 -26.91 31.71
CA ALA A 120 5.62 -27.61 32.43
C ALA A 120 5.62 -27.29 33.94
N LYS A 121 5.35 -26.03 34.34
CA LYS A 121 5.26 -25.65 35.76
C LYS A 121 4.08 -26.28 36.50
N LYS A 122 2.98 -26.61 35.81
CA LYS A 122 1.78 -27.19 36.43
C LYS A 122 1.89 -28.71 36.71
N LYS A 123 2.92 -29.39 36.18
CA LYS A 123 3.17 -30.82 36.42
C LYS A 123 4.19 -31.11 37.53
N LYS A 124 4.87 -30.10 38.08
CA LYS A 124 5.91 -30.26 39.10
C LYS A 124 5.48 -29.86 40.51
N GLY A 125 4.18 -29.59 40.70
CA GLY A 125 3.59 -29.18 41.97
C GLY A 125 2.34 -29.99 42.33
N ARG A 126 2.26 -31.24 41.87
CA ARG A 126 1.30 -32.25 42.33
C ARG A 126 2.05 -33.55 42.53
#